data_AF-A0A438F955-F1
#
_entry.id   AF-A0A438F955-F1
#
_cell.length_a   1.000
_cell.length_b   1.000
_cell.length_c   1.000
_cell.angle_alpha   90.00
_cell.angle_beta   90.00
_cell.angle_gamma   90.00
#
_symmetry.space_group_name_H-M   'P 1'
#
loop_
_entity.id
_entity.type
_entity.pdbx_description
1 polymer ?
#
loop_
_entity_poly.entity_id
_entity_poly.type
_entity_poly.pdbx_seq_one_letter_code
_entity_poly.pdbx_strand_id
1 'polypeptide(L)'
;MELGAFELGFYYYVAARARQWQVLFCGGQRKIMLDEEEHFKELLFERLRYYGERSKEQDFWLVIEPKFLDKFPNITKRLRRPAVALVSTNGPWITFMKLRLDRVLSESYEAVSLEEALASNPTDIEFEKPENWVAPYPKYEFGWWEPFLPPGSVKPKV
;
A
#
# COMPACT_ATOMS: atom_id res chain seq x y z
N MET A 1 40.52 27.04 -9.49
CA MET A 1 39.13 27.18 -9.03
C MET A 1 38.63 25.79 -8.73
N GLU A 2 38.83 25.34 -7.49
CA GLU A 2 38.22 24.11 -6.99
C GLU A 2 36.77 24.46 -6.64
N LEU A 3 35.82 24.06 -7.49
CA LEU A 3 34.41 24.02 -7.10
C LEU A 3 34.30 22.89 -6.09
N GLY A 4 34.22 23.29 -4.82
CA GLY A 4 34.49 22.44 -3.68
C GLY A 4 33.50 21.28 -3.54
N ALA A 5 34.04 20.14 -3.08
CA ALA A 5 33.28 18.98 -2.62
C ALA A 5 32.15 19.32 -1.62
N PHE A 6 32.18 20.51 -1.01
CA PHE A 6 31.16 21.05 -0.12
C PHE A 6 29.84 21.41 -0.83
N GLU A 7 29.87 21.95 -2.05
CA GLU A 7 28.63 22.25 -2.80
C GLU A 7 27.97 20.98 -3.35
N LEU A 8 28.77 20.01 -3.81
CA LEU A 8 28.29 18.69 -4.21
C LEU A 8 27.67 17.92 -3.03
N GLY A 9 28.30 18.00 -1.84
CA GLY A 9 27.76 17.44 -0.61
C GLY A 9 26.44 18.09 -0.18
N PHE A 10 26.32 19.40 -0.32
CA PHE A 10 25.08 20.12 -0.01
C PHE A 10 23.95 19.81 -1.01
N TYR A 11 24.26 19.73 -2.31
CA TYR A 11 23.28 19.32 -3.32
C TYR A 11 22.79 17.88 -3.13
N TYR A 12 23.68 16.94 -2.78
CA TYR A 12 23.28 15.57 -2.43
C TYR A 12 22.45 15.52 -1.14
N TYR A 13 22.80 16.31 -0.13
CA TYR A 13 22.09 16.38 1.14
C TYR A 13 20.69 17.00 0.99
N VAL A 14 20.54 18.02 0.14
CA VAL A 14 19.24 18.65 -0.17
C VAL A 14 18.38 17.75 -1.06
N ALA A 15 18.98 16.92 -1.92
CA ALA A 15 18.27 16.00 -2.82
C ALA A 15 17.68 14.76 -2.10
N ALA A 16 18.28 14.29 -1.01
CA ALA A 16 17.82 13.12 -0.26
C ALA A 16 16.87 13.49 0.88
N ARG A 17 15.84 14.31 0.62
CA ARG A 17 14.83 14.60 1.64
C ARG A 17 13.88 13.41 1.77
N ALA A 18 14.02 12.64 2.84
CA ALA A 18 13.10 11.56 3.16
C ALA A 18 11.65 12.08 3.15
N ARG A 19 10.77 11.37 2.45
CA ARG A 19 9.35 11.70 2.41
C ARG A 19 8.66 10.98 3.56
N GLN A 20 7.74 11.65 4.23
CA GLN A 20 6.90 11.01 5.23
C GLN A 20 5.79 10.23 4.53
N TRP A 21 5.74 8.93 4.78
CA TRP A 21 4.74 8.02 4.26
C TRP A 21 3.78 7.64 5.37
N GLN A 22 2.49 7.63 5.05
CA GLN A 22 1.46 7.14 5.94
C GLN A 22 1.00 5.77 5.48
N VAL A 23 0.84 4.88 6.46
CA VAL A 23 0.54 3.48 6.21
C VAL A 23 -0.64 3.07 7.06
N LEU A 24 -1.54 2.34 6.43
CA LEU A 24 -2.59 1.60 7.08
C LEU A 24 -2.31 0.10 6.94
N PHE A 25 -2.11 -0.58 8.06
CA PHE A 25 -2.00 -2.03 8.15
C PHE A 25 -3.35 -2.62 8.50
N CYS A 26 -3.78 -3.69 7.83
CA CYS A 26 -4.97 -4.40 8.28
C CYS A 26 -4.64 -5.39 9.40
N GLY A 27 -5.24 -5.17 10.57
CA GLY A 27 -5.14 -6.00 11.77
C GLY A 27 -5.94 -7.28 11.71
N GLY A 28 -5.82 -8.08 10.64
CA GLY A 28 -6.63 -9.28 10.43
C GLY A 28 -6.16 -10.15 9.26
N GLN A 29 -6.87 -11.25 8.98
CA GLN A 29 -6.66 -12.02 7.75
C GLN A 29 -6.88 -11.08 6.54
N ARG A 30 -6.02 -11.21 5.52
CA ARG A 30 -6.15 -10.58 4.18
C ARG A 30 -7.59 -10.54 3.64
N LYS A 31 -8.40 -11.54 4.03
CA LYS A 31 -9.82 -11.69 3.74
C LYS A 31 -10.64 -10.42 4.00
N ILE A 32 -10.41 -9.71 5.10
CA ILE A 32 -11.23 -8.53 5.42
C ILE A 32 -10.99 -7.41 4.39
N MET A 33 -9.73 -7.11 4.08
CA MET A 33 -9.37 -6.00 3.19
C MET A 33 -9.58 -6.30 1.71
N LEU A 34 -9.44 -7.56 1.30
CA LEU A 34 -9.44 -7.95 -0.12
C LEU A 34 -10.70 -8.72 -0.56
N ASP A 35 -11.48 -9.26 0.40
CA ASP A 35 -12.54 -10.23 0.13
C ASP A 35 -13.91 -9.89 0.75
N GLU A 36 -13.96 -9.06 1.81
CA GLU A 36 -15.21 -8.74 2.54
C GLU A 36 -15.61 -7.26 2.42
N GLU A 37 -14.67 -6.32 2.22
CA GLU A 37 -14.95 -4.88 2.13
C GLU A 37 -15.14 -4.41 0.68
N GLU A 38 -16.29 -4.66 0.07
CA GLU A 38 -16.57 -4.28 -1.32
C GLU A 38 -16.42 -2.77 -1.58
N HIS A 39 -16.80 -1.93 -0.61
CA HIS A 39 -16.62 -0.48 -0.70
C HIS A 39 -15.15 -0.04 -0.80
N PHE A 40 -14.21 -0.83 -0.26
CA PHE A 40 -12.79 -0.51 -0.31
C PHE A 40 -12.25 -0.58 -1.73
N LYS A 41 -12.66 -1.61 -2.48
CA LYS A 41 -12.29 -1.79 -3.89
C LYS A 41 -12.78 -0.61 -4.73
N GLU A 42 -14.07 -0.29 -4.65
CA GLU A 42 -14.66 0.79 -5.45
C GLU A 42 -13.99 2.13 -5.19
N LEU A 43 -13.68 2.44 -3.93
CA LEU A 43 -12.94 3.64 -3.56
C LEU A 43 -11.55 3.72 -4.19
N LEU A 44 -10.82 2.59 -4.26
CA LEU A 44 -9.50 2.56 -4.88
C LEU A 44 -9.58 2.73 -6.40
N PHE A 45 -10.53 2.08 -7.07
CA PHE A 45 -10.73 2.22 -8.52
C PHE A 45 -11.17 3.63 -8.89
N GLU A 46 -12.13 4.19 -8.17
CA GLU A 46 -12.60 5.56 -8.43
C GLU A 46 -11.49 6.57 -8.15
N ARG A 47 -10.67 6.35 -7.11
CA ARG A 47 -9.49 7.19 -6.88
C ARG A 47 -8.48 7.07 -8.01
N LEU A 48 -8.18 5.86 -8.49
CA LEU A 48 -7.26 5.66 -9.61
C LEU A 48 -7.76 6.36 -10.88
N ARG A 49 -9.05 6.24 -11.17
CA ARG A 49 -9.72 6.94 -12.26
C ARG A 49 -9.63 8.45 -12.10
N TYR A 50 -9.95 8.98 -10.93
CA TYR A 50 -9.84 10.41 -10.61
C TYR A 50 -8.41 10.94 -10.82
N TYR A 51 -7.39 10.16 -10.47
CA TYR A 51 -5.99 10.54 -10.71
C TYR A 51 -5.68 10.58 -12.20
N GLY A 52 -6.12 9.58 -12.97
CA GLY A 52 -5.98 9.56 -14.43
C GLY A 52 -6.69 10.72 -15.13
N GLU A 53 -7.96 10.96 -14.79
CA GLU A 53 -8.76 12.05 -15.38
C GLU A 53 -8.23 13.45 -15.05
N ARG A 54 -7.52 13.60 -13.93
CA ARG A 54 -6.92 14.88 -13.48
C ARG A 54 -5.43 14.99 -13.80
N SER A 55 -4.84 14.02 -14.50
CA SER A 55 -3.40 13.95 -14.77
C SER A 55 -2.54 14.08 -13.51
N LYS A 56 -2.98 13.47 -12.40
CA LYS A 56 -2.26 13.42 -11.13
C LYS A 56 -1.41 12.16 -11.07
N GLU A 57 -0.18 12.30 -10.57
CA GLU A 57 0.67 11.14 -10.28
C GLU A 57 0.07 10.32 -9.13
N GLN A 58 -0.02 9.01 -9.33
CA GLN A 58 -0.50 8.09 -8.30
C GLN A 58 0.39 8.16 -7.06
N ASP A 59 -0.23 8.33 -5.90
CA ASP A 59 0.45 8.53 -4.62
C ASP A 59 0.08 7.46 -3.59
N PHE A 60 -0.49 6.34 -4.03
CA PHE A 60 -0.99 5.27 -3.17
C PHE A 60 -0.81 3.88 -3.80
N TRP A 61 -0.51 2.89 -2.96
CA TRP A 61 -0.26 1.50 -3.37
C TRP A 61 -0.70 0.51 -2.29
N LEU A 62 -0.98 -0.73 -2.72
CA LEU A 62 -1.13 -1.88 -1.84
C LEU A 62 0.18 -2.66 -1.80
N VAL A 63 0.74 -2.85 -0.61
CA VAL A 63 1.96 -3.62 -0.40
C VAL A 63 1.62 -4.88 0.38
N ILE A 64 1.83 -6.03 -0.25
CA ILE A 64 1.67 -7.35 0.36
C ILE A 64 2.98 -7.69 1.07
N GLU A 65 2.90 -8.15 2.32
CA GLU A 65 4.07 -8.51 3.13
C GLU A 65 5.17 -7.42 3.09
N PRO A 66 4.86 -6.19 3.55
CA PRO A 66 5.81 -5.08 3.46
C PRO A 66 7.04 -5.31 4.34
N LYS A 67 8.24 -5.17 3.76
CA LYS A 67 9.52 -5.32 4.49
C LYS A 67 9.68 -4.31 5.62
N PHE A 68 9.11 -3.12 5.47
CA PHE A 68 9.17 -2.07 6.50
C PHE A 68 8.37 -2.43 7.76
N LEU A 69 7.61 -3.53 7.79
CA LEU A 69 6.97 -4.03 9.01
C LEU A 69 7.96 -4.33 10.13
N ASP A 70 9.20 -4.69 9.80
CA ASP A 70 10.24 -4.97 10.80
C ASP A 70 10.60 -3.73 11.62
N LYS A 71 10.34 -2.52 11.09
CA LYS A 71 10.48 -1.24 11.82
C LYS A 71 9.42 -1.09 12.92
N PHE A 72 8.36 -1.91 12.92
CA PHE A 72 7.19 -1.79 13.81
C PHE A 72 6.92 -3.07 14.61
N PRO A 73 7.81 -3.46 15.55
CA PRO A 73 7.71 -4.72 16.29
C PRO A 73 6.44 -4.86 17.15
N ASN A 74 5.84 -3.74 17.58
CA ASN A 74 4.60 -3.75 18.35
C ASN A 74 3.37 -4.09 17.51
N ILE A 75 3.42 -3.77 16.21
CA ILE A 75 2.34 -3.99 15.25
C ILE A 75 2.44 -5.40 14.69
N THR A 76 3.64 -5.86 14.36
CA THR A 76 3.87 -7.21 13.84
C THR A 76 3.37 -8.31 14.79
N LYS A 77 3.45 -8.09 16.10
CA LYS A 77 2.88 -8.99 17.13
C LYS A 77 1.36 -9.10 17.08
N ARG A 78 0.67 -8.05 16.62
CA ARG A 78 -0.79 -7.96 16.56
C ARG A 78 -1.33 -8.36 15.18
N LEU A 79 -0.49 -8.29 14.14
CA LEU A 79 -0.85 -8.63 12.77
C LEU A 79 -0.86 -10.15 12.57
N ARG A 80 -1.87 -10.64 11.85
CA ARG A 80 -1.85 -11.99 11.29
C ARG A 80 -1.10 -11.93 9.95
N ARG A 81 -0.26 -12.93 9.71
CA ARG A 81 0.48 -13.02 8.45
C ARG A 81 -0.31 -13.83 7.41
N PRO A 82 -0.14 -13.48 6.13
CA PRO A 82 0.63 -12.33 5.65
C PRO A 82 -0.20 -11.05 5.67
N ALA A 83 0.48 -9.94 5.97
CA ALA A 83 -0.14 -8.64 6.16
C ALA A 83 -0.23 -7.89 4.83
N VAL A 84 -1.24 -7.03 4.69
CA VAL A 84 -1.36 -6.10 3.56
C VAL A 84 -1.40 -4.69 4.14
N ALA A 85 -0.67 -3.79 3.49
CA ALA A 85 -0.63 -2.39 3.85
C ALA A 85 -1.11 -1.52 2.69
N LEU A 86 -1.96 -0.54 3.00
CA LEU A 86 -2.22 0.59 2.12
C LEU A 86 -1.21 1.68 2.46
N VAL A 87 -0.38 2.04 1.49
CA VAL A 87 0.70 3.02 1.64
C VAL A 87 0.37 4.24 0.80
N SER A 88 0.48 5.45 1.36
CA SER A 88 0.33 6.69 0.60
C SER A 88 1.13 7.86 1.22
N THR A 89 1.47 8.85 0.39
CA THR A 89 1.98 10.13 0.87
C THR A 89 0.87 11.10 1.28
N ASN A 90 -0.38 10.80 0.94
CA ASN A 90 -1.55 11.62 1.25
C ASN A 90 -2.13 11.27 2.62
N GLY A 91 -1.66 11.99 3.64
CA GLY A 91 -2.04 11.72 5.02
C GLY A 91 -3.52 11.89 5.38
N PRO A 92 -4.18 12.98 4.95
CA PRO A 92 -5.62 13.13 5.13
C PRO A 92 -6.42 11.97 4.54
N TRP A 93 -5.99 11.44 3.39
CA TRP A 93 -6.64 10.30 2.78
C TRP A 93 -6.44 9.01 3.57
N ILE A 94 -5.23 8.72 4.06
CA ILE A 94 -4.99 7.56 4.94
C ILE A 94 -5.82 7.65 6.23
N THR A 95 -5.96 8.86 6.80
CA THR A 95 -6.83 9.10 7.95
C THR A 95 -8.29 8.82 7.63
N PHE A 96 -8.78 9.26 6.47
CA PHE A 96 -10.11 8.93 5.98
C PHE A 96 -10.31 7.42 5.82
N MET A 97 -9.33 6.72 5.25
CA MET A 97 -9.39 5.26 5.10
C MET A 97 -9.39 4.54 6.45
N LYS A 98 -8.62 5.03 7.43
CA LYS A 98 -8.61 4.50 8.80
C LYS A 98 -9.98 4.62 9.49
N LEU A 99 -10.71 5.70 9.26
CA LEU A 99 -12.04 5.91 9.84
C LEU A 99 -13.11 5.01 9.19
N ARG A 100 -12.91 4.61 7.93
CA ARG A 100 -13.87 3.79 7.18
C ARG A 100 -13.62 2.29 7.33
N LEU A 101 -12.36 1.90 7.44
CA LEU A 101 -11.98 0.51 7.58
C LEU A 101 -11.95 0.12 9.05
N ASP A 102 -12.75 -0.86 9.44
CA ASP A 102 -12.71 -1.41 10.78
C ASP A 102 -11.47 -2.30 10.97
N ARG A 103 -10.97 -2.37 12.21
CA ARG A 103 -9.88 -3.27 12.64
C ARG A 103 -8.56 -3.10 11.89
N VAL A 104 -8.25 -1.85 11.52
CA VAL A 104 -6.96 -1.47 10.92
C VAL A 104 -6.06 -0.75 11.93
N LEU A 105 -4.76 -0.93 11.77
CA LEU A 105 -3.70 -0.24 12.50
C LEU A 105 -3.07 0.79 11.55
N SER A 106 -2.63 1.94 12.06
CA SER A 106 -2.04 3.00 11.23
C SER A 106 -0.72 3.45 11.82
N GLU A 107 0.28 3.67 10.98
CA GLU A 107 1.53 4.32 11.36
C GLU A 107 2.02 5.27 10.27
N SER A 108 3.05 6.04 10.61
CA SER A 108 3.85 6.74 9.62
C SER A 108 5.31 6.31 9.72
N TYR A 109 6.00 6.31 8.60
CA TYR A 109 7.44 6.11 8.54
C TYR A 109 8.06 7.00 7.47
N GLU A 110 9.36 7.17 7.56
CA GLU A 110 10.13 7.89 6.56
C GLU A 110 10.83 6.89 5.63
N ALA A 111 10.79 7.20 4.34
CA ALA A 111 11.52 6.47 3.31
C ALA A 111 12.11 7.44 2.30
N VAL A 112 13.29 7.08 1.80
CA VAL A 112 14.06 7.94 0.87
C VAL A 112 13.59 7.72 -0.56
N SER A 113 13.24 6.48 -0.93
CA SER A 113 12.80 6.11 -2.27
C SER A 113 11.44 5.40 -2.28
N LEU A 114 10.80 5.41 -3.44
CA LEU A 114 9.57 4.65 -3.69
C LEU A 114 9.81 3.13 -3.53
N GLU A 115 10.98 2.65 -3.96
CA GLU A 115 11.36 1.24 -3.87
C GLU A 115 11.49 0.79 -2.41
N GLU A 116 12.10 1.60 -1.55
CA GLU A 116 12.17 1.33 -0.11
C GLU A 116 10.76 1.32 0.49
N ALA A 117 9.93 2.30 0.10
CA ALA A 117 8.60 2.45 0.65
C ALA A 117 7.64 1.31 0.24
N LEU A 118 7.85 0.72 -0.92
CA LEU A 118 7.00 -0.31 -1.49
C LEU A 118 7.61 -1.71 -1.43
N ALA A 119 8.75 -1.87 -0.74
CA ALA A 119 9.45 -3.14 -0.66
C ALA A 119 8.58 -4.22 -0.01
N SER A 120 8.40 -5.34 -0.72
CA SER A 120 7.61 -6.50 -0.29
C SER A 120 8.45 -7.78 -0.23
N ASN A 121 8.02 -8.73 0.60
CA ASN A 121 8.53 -10.09 0.58
C ASN A 121 7.68 -10.98 -0.35
N PRO A 122 8.30 -11.84 -1.18
CA PRO A 122 7.57 -12.74 -2.06
C PRO A 122 6.71 -13.69 -1.22
N THR A 123 5.40 -13.64 -1.41
CA THR A 123 4.43 -14.47 -0.68
C THR A 123 3.29 -14.84 -1.61
N ASP A 124 2.93 -16.12 -1.64
CA ASP A 124 1.75 -16.57 -2.37
C ASP A 124 0.47 -16.19 -1.62
N ILE A 125 -0.47 -15.64 -2.38
CA ILE A 125 -1.79 -15.28 -1.88
C ILE A 125 -2.80 -16.20 -2.54
N GLU A 126 -3.42 -17.05 -1.74
CA GLU A 126 -4.58 -17.84 -2.14
C GLU A 126 -5.79 -17.34 -1.35
N PHE A 127 -6.89 -17.08 -2.06
CA PHE A 127 -8.19 -16.77 -1.46
C PHE A 127 -9.11 -17.96 -1.65
N GLU A 128 -9.64 -18.45 -0.53
CA GLU A 128 -10.70 -19.45 -0.56
C GLU A 128 -11.99 -18.79 -1.06
N LYS A 129 -12.53 -19.28 -2.18
CA LYS A 129 -13.85 -18.84 -2.65
C LYS A 129 -14.91 -19.40 -1.70
N PRO A 130 -15.87 -18.59 -1.23
CA PRO A 130 -16.97 -19.10 -0.42
C PRO A 130 -17.78 -20.10 -1.24
N GLU A 131 -18.08 -21.26 -0.65
CA GLU A 131 -18.89 -22.31 -1.28
C GLU A 131 -20.32 -21.82 -1.59
N ASN A 132 -20.87 -20.98 -0.72
CA ASN A 132 -22.22 -20.43 -0.85
C ASN A 132 -22.17 -18.90 -0.93
N TRP A 133 -22.30 -18.38 -2.16
CA TRP A 133 -22.46 -16.95 -2.40
C TRP A 133 -23.95 -16.60 -2.45
N VAL A 134 -24.40 -15.80 -1.48
CA VAL A 134 -25.83 -15.47 -1.28
C VAL A 134 -26.20 -14.07 -1.78
N ALA A 135 -25.23 -13.23 -2.17
CA ALA A 135 -25.51 -11.90 -2.66
C ALA A 135 -26.02 -11.91 -4.11
N PRO A 136 -26.93 -10.99 -4.49
CA PRO A 136 -27.54 -10.96 -5.83
C PRO A 136 -26.61 -10.50 -6.95
N TYR A 137 -25.37 -10.09 -6.62
CA TYR A 137 -24.35 -9.63 -7.57
C TYR A 137 -23.13 -10.56 -7.51
N PRO A 138 -22.38 -10.74 -8.60
CA PRO A 138 -21.21 -11.62 -8.61
C PRO A 138 -20.11 -11.07 -7.71
N LYS A 139 -19.45 -11.95 -6.96
CA LYS A 139 -18.23 -11.62 -6.22
C LYS A 139 -17.13 -11.18 -7.18
N TYR A 140 -16.29 -10.25 -6.75
CA TYR A 140 -15.16 -9.79 -7.56
C TYR A 140 -14.17 -10.90 -7.90
N GLU A 141 -13.58 -10.79 -9.09
CA GLU A 141 -12.54 -11.70 -9.54
C GLU A 141 -11.29 -11.61 -8.65
N PHE A 142 -10.67 -12.77 -8.44
CA PHE A 142 -9.35 -12.87 -7.83
C PHE A 142 -8.35 -12.01 -8.61
N GLY A 143 -7.48 -11.28 -7.91
CA GLY A 143 -6.48 -10.42 -8.55
C GLY A 143 -6.96 -9.01 -8.85
N TRP A 144 -8.15 -8.60 -8.41
CA TRP A 144 -8.62 -7.22 -8.62
C TRP A 144 -7.67 -6.15 -8.08
N TRP A 145 -6.85 -6.49 -7.08
CA TRP A 145 -5.88 -5.59 -6.44
C TRP A 145 -4.56 -5.43 -7.22
N GLU A 146 -4.32 -6.22 -8.27
CA GLU A 146 -3.11 -6.18 -9.10
C GLU A 146 -2.73 -4.77 -9.59
N PRO A 147 -3.66 -3.91 -10.05
CA PRO A 147 -3.32 -2.57 -10.52
C PRO A 147 -2.73 -1.64 -9.44
N PHE A 148 -2.93 -1.97 -8.16
CA PHE A 148 -2.47 -1.16 -7.04
C PHE A 148 -1.15 -1.67 -6.45
N LEU A 149 -0.63 -2.80 -6.96
CA LEU A 149 0.64 -3.33 -6.50
C LEU A 149 1.82 -2.48 -7.01
N PRO A 150 2.99 -2.52 -6.35
CA PRO A 150 4.16 -1.77 -6.78
C PRO A 150 4.59 -2.16 -8.21
N PRO A 151 5.08 -1.21 -9.02
CA PRO A 151 5.60 -1.52 -10.35
C PRO A 151 6.70 -2.59 -10.27
N GLY A 152 6.57 -3.67 -11.03
CA GLY A 152 7.49 -4.82 -11.04
C GLY A 152 7.11 -6.01 -10.15
N SER A 153 6.03 -5.90 -9.36
CA SER A 153 5.52 -7.02 -8.53
C SER A 153 4.51 -7.93 -9.24
N VAL A 154 3.97 -7.49 -10.38
CA VAL A 154 3.01 -8.24 -11.18
C VAL A 154 3.78 -9.24 -12.04
N LYS A 155 3.59 -10.55 -11.81
CA LYS A 155 4.09 -11.58 -12.74
C LYS A 155 3.43 -11.36 -14.11
N PRO A 156 4.16 -11.40 -15.23
CA PRO A 156 3.53 -11.28 -16.54
C PRO A 156 2.46 -12.36 -16.67
N LYS A 157 1.23 -11.96 -17.06
CA LYS A 157 0.18 -12.90 -17.46
C LYS A 157 0.75 -13.71 -18.64
N VAL A 158 1.02 -14.99 -18.40
CA VAL A 158 1.30 -15.99 -19.46
C VAL A 158 -0.02 -16.37 -20.11
#